data_AF-V4LLP6-F1
#
_entry.id   AF-V4LLP6-F1
#
_cell.length_a   1.000
_cell.length_b   1.000
_cell.length_c   1.000
_cell.angle_alpha   90.00
_cell.angle_beta   90.00
_cell.angle_gamma   90.00
#
_symmetry.space_group_name_H-M   'P 1'
#
loop_
_entity.id
_entity.type
_entity.pdbx_description
1 polymer ?
#
loop_
_entity_poly.entity_id
_entity_poly.type
_entity_poly.pdbx_seq_one_letter_code
_entity_poly.pdbx_strand_id
1 'polypeptide(L)'
;MFEIVNIITRLYNQKNRNLPDIDYCLNDLRENDFSTTFKLVSSLNKEWLSKVPQGLEDSIKNIYIRSGCSLNVCKSYMEQFQNDFYLFLRMRSEEMLPNGRMVLTFIGKKRGRSFMQRRFLPLFLLSDALVDLVLEGLVKESEADSFNLSFYQTNEGEVRE
;
A
#
# COMPACT_ATOMS: atom_id res chain seq x y z
N MET A 1 -12.21 -11.04 -7.70
CA MET A 1 -12.40 -10.96 -9.15
C MET A 1 -13.68 -11.68 -9.60
N PHE A 2 -13.87 -12.97 -9.30
CA PHE A 2 -15.07 -13.75 -9.67
C PHE A 2 -16.42 -13.09 -9.30
N GLU A 3 -16.51 -12.42 -8.15
CA GLU A 3 -17.76 -11.76 -7.74
C GLU A 3 -18.18 -10.61 -8.66
N ILE A 4 -17.22 -9.82 -9.18
CA ILE A 4 -17.52 -8.70 -10.09
C ILE A 4 -18.13 -9.24 -11.39
N VAL A 5 -17.54 -10.31 -11.92
CA VAL A 5 -17.97 -10.99 -13.15
C VAL A 5 -19.37 -11.58 -12.98
N ASN A 6 -19.62 -12.23 -11.84
CA ASN A 6 -20.93 -12.79 -11.51
C ASN A 6 -22.00 -11.70 -11.42
N ILE A 7 -21.66 -10.54 -10.83
CA ILE A 7 -22.57 -9.39 -10.77
C ILE A 7 -22.86 -8.85 -12.18
N ILE A 8 -21.84 -8.65 -13.02
CA ILE A 8 -22.02 -8.20 -14.40
C ILE A 8 -22.92 -9.17 -15.17
N THR A 9 -22.63 -10.46 -15.09
CA THR A 9 -23.40 -11.52 -15.76
C THR A 9 -24.87 -11.49 -15.34
N ARG A 10 -25.13 -11.41 -14.03
CA ARG A 10 -26.49 -11.30 -13.50
C ARG A 10 -27.22 -10.07 -14.03
N LEU A 11 -26.56 -8.91 -14.08
CA LEU A 11 -27.16 -7.66 -14.56
C LEU A 11 -27.47 -7.69 -16.06
N TYR A 12 -26.63 -8.34 -16.89
CA TYR A 12 -26.89 -8.51 -18.32
C TYR A 12 -28.06 -9.47 -18.59
N ASN A 13 -28.10 -10.60 -17.88
CA ASN A 13 -29.21 -11.56 -17.96
C ASN A 13 -30.55 -10.91 -17.56
N GLN A 14 -30.58 -10.13 -16.48
CA GLN A 14 -31.78 -9.40 -16.06
C GLN A 14 -32.30 -8.41 -17.11
N LYS A 15 -31.43 -7.92 -17.99
CA LYS A 15 -31.78 -6.99 -19.07
C LYS A 15 -32.01 -7.70 -20.41
N ASN A 16 -32.03 -9.03 -20.45
CA ASN A 16 -32.09 -9.83 -21.68
C ASN A 16 -31.03 -9.39 -22.72
N ARG A 17 -29.82 -9.08 -22.25
CA ARG A 17 -28.69 -8.71 -23.12
C ARG A 17 -27.67 -9.83 -23.18
N ASN A 18 -27.04 -9.99 -24.34
CA ASN A 18 -25.90 -10.89 -24.49
C ASN A 18 -24.74 -10.41 -23.61
N LEU A 19 -24.04 -11.36 -23.01
CA LEU A 19 -22.87 -11.06 -22.19
C LEU A 19 -21.76 -10.45 -23.07
N PRO A 20 -21.09 -9.39 -22.62
CA PRO A 20 -19.93 -8.87 -23.34
C PRO A 20 -18.74 -9.81 -23.15
N ASP A 21 -17.76 -9.72 -24.05
CA ASP A 21 -16.43 -10.25 -23.78
C ASP A 21 -15.79 -9.45 -22.63
N ILE A 22 -15.15 -10.16 -21.70
CA ILE A 22 -14.57 -9.55 -20.50
C ILE A 22 -13.07 -9.88 -20.46
N ASP A 23 -12.26 -8.84 -20.62
CA ASP A 23 -10.81 -8.90 -20.49
C ASP A 23 -10.36 -8.54 -19.06
N TYR A 24 -9.35 -9.25 -18.55
CA TYR A 24 -8.75 -9.00 -17.23
C TYR A 24 -7.30 -8.59 -17.39
N CYS A 25 -6.95 -7.41 -16.88
CA CYS A 25 -5.57 -6.95 -16.80
C CYS A 25 -5.06 -7.12 -15.36
N LEU A 26 -4.03 -7.93 -15.18
CA LEU A 26 -3.27 -8.02 -13.94
C LEU A 26 -2.06 -7.10 -14.05
N ASN A 27 -2.06 -6.01 -13.30
CA ASN A 27 -0.97 -5.04 -13.28
C ASN A 27 -0.23 -5.11 -11.94
N ASP A 28 1.09 -5.16 -11.99
CA ASP A 28 1.98 -5.19 -10.83
C ASP A 28 3.33 -4.57 -11.22
N LEU A 29 4.24 -4.40 -10.26
CA LEU A 29 5.61 -3.94 -10.48
C LEU A 29 6.36 -4.90 -11.40
N ARG A 30 7.40 -4.39 -12.09
CA ARG A 30 8.18 -5.18 -13.06
C ARG A 30 8.92 -6.35 -12.40
N GLU A 31 9.22 -6.19 -11.13
CA GLU A 31 9.89 -7.17 -10.27
C GLU A 31 8.95 -8.28 -9.80
N ASN A 32 7.63 -8.17 -10.03
CA ASN A 32 6.68 -9.23 -9.69
C ASN A 32 6.90 -10.48 -10.53
N ASP A 33 6.83 -11.65 -9.89
CA ASP A 33 6.89 -12.93 -10.58
C ASP A 33 5.51 -13.30 -11.18
N PHE A 34 5.24 -12.75 -12.35
CA PHE A 34 4.03 -13.08 -13.11
C PHE A 34 3.92 -14.57 -13.44
N SER A 35 5.01 -15.34 -13.46
CA SER A 35 4.95 -16.79 -13.69
C SER A 35 4.21 -17.50 -12.56
N THR A 36 4.42 -17.04 -11.33
CA THR A 36 3.69 -17.51 -10.15
C THR A 36 2.30 -16.91 -10.11
N THR A 37 2.14 -15.61 -10.41
CA THR A 37 0.82 -14.97 -10.49
C THR A 37 -0.10 -15.70 -11.47
N PHE A 38 0.35 -16.01 -12.69
CA PHE A 38 -0.45 -16.74 -13.70
C PHE A 38 -0.88 -18.14 -13.25
N LYS A 39 -0.04 -18.83 -12.47
CA LYS A 39 -0.39 -20.11 -11.84
C LYS A 39 -1.38 -19.95 -10.69
N LEU A 40 -1.33 -18.81 -10.00
CA LEU A 40 -2.16 -18.43 -8.87
C LEU A 40 -3.37 -17.56 -9.24
N VAL A 41 -3.72 -17.28 -10.49
CA VAL A 41 -4.91 -16.43 -10.81
C VAL A 41 -6.23 -17.09 -10.36
N SER A 42 -6.19 -18.37 -9.96
CA SER A 42 -7.24 -18.99 -9.17
C SER A 42 -7.36 -18.45 -7.73
N SER A 43 -6.34 -17.82 -7.19
CA SER A 43 -6.19 -17.39 -5.81
C SER A 43 -5.13 -16.26 -5.62
N LEU A 44 -5.60 -15.02 -5.48
CA LEU A 44 -5.15 -13.97 -4.52
C LEU A 44 -4.69 -12.60 -5.07
N ASN A 45 -4.94 -11.60 -4.20
CA ASN A 45 -4.54 -10.18 -4.20
C ASN A 45 -3.47 -9.94 -3.10
N LYS A 46 -2.62 -8.90 -3.22
CA LYS A 46 -2.06 -8.09 -2.08
C LYS A 46 -1.26 -6.83 -2.54
N GLU A 47 -1.07 -5.90 -1.59
CA GLU A 47 -0.80 -4.44 -1.72
C GLU A 47 0.68 -4.02 -1.52
N TRP A 48 1.20 -3.02 -2.27
CA TRP A 48 2.52 -2.35 -2.10
C TRP A 48 2.53 -0.87 -2.55
N LEU A 49 3.48 -0.06 -2.07
CA LEU A 49 3.74 1.35 -2.47
C LEU A 49 4.93 1.47 -3.44
N SER A 50 5.05 2.63 -4.12
CA SER A 50 5.95 2.79 -5.26
C SER A 50 7.41 3.17 -4.93
N LYS A 51 7.67 3.98 -3.89
CA LYS A 51 9.02 4.48 -3.50
C LYS A 51 9.08 4.91 -2.01
N VAL A 52 10.30 5.05 -1.45
CA VAL A 52 10.56 5.59 -0.08
C VAL A 52 10.40 7.13 -0.06
N PRO A 53 9.72 7.74 0.94
CA PRO A 53 9.63 9.20 1.10
C PRO A 53 10.99 9.88 1.34
N GLN A 54 11.15 11.13 0.89
CA GLN A 54 12.34 11.96 1.15
C GLN A 54 12.21 12.77 2.46
N GLY A 55 13.34 13.14 3.09
CA GLY A 55 13.38 14.01 4.28
C GLY A 55 13.32 13.32 5.64
N LEU A 56 14.03 12.20 5.81
CA LEU A 56 14.00 11.33 7.00
C LEU A 56 15.18 11.56 7.97
N GLU A 57 15.82 12.73 7.92
CA GLU A 57 17.07 13.04 8.63
C GLU A 57 16.96 12.98 10.17
N ASP A 58 15.74 12.96 10.73
CA ASP A 58 15.46 12.83 12.17
C ASP A 58 14.91 11.45 12.59
N SER A 59 14.95 10.44 11.71
CA SER A 59 14.45 9.08 12.01
C SER A 59 15.43 8.25 12.84
N ILE A 60 16.10 8.86 13.81
CA ILE A 60 17.06 8.18 14.67
C ILE A 60 16.32 7.04 15.42
N LYS A 61 16.66 5.79 15.05
CA LYS A 61 16.31 4.51 15.69
C LYS A 61 14.98 3.82 15.35
N ASN A 62 14.26 4.17 14.28
CA ASN A 62 13.07 3.39 13.90
C ASN A 62 12.90 3.18 12.40
N ILE A 63 12.74 1.93 11.98
CA ILE A 63 12.54 1.55 10.56
C ILE A 63 11.15 1.91 10.00
N TYR A 64 10.24 2.37 10.87
CA TYR A 64 8.86 2.73 10.55
C TYR A 64 8.28 3.73 11.58
N ILE A 65 7.21 4.44 11.19
CA ILE A 65 6.52 5.40 12.07
C ILE A 65 6.06 4.74 13.38
N ARG A 66 6.60 5.21 14.50
CA ARG A 66 6.26 4.78 15.88
C ARG A 66 5.81 5.98 16.74
N SER A 67 5.14 5.71 17.86
CA SER A 67 4.91 6.74 18.87
C SER A 67 6.23 7.36 19.32
N GLY A 68 6.38 8.68 19.16
CA GLY A 68 7.64 9.39 19.40
C GLY A 68 8.39 9.80 18.13
N CYS A 69 7.87 9.51 16.92
CA CYS A 69 8.37 10.12 15.67
C CYS A 69 8.40 11.65 15.81
N SER A 70 9.38 12.30 15.17
CA SER A 70 9.28 13.74 14.95
C SER A 70 8.04 14.02 14.08
N LEU A 71 7.38 15.16 14.33
CA LEU A 71 6.25 15.60 13.50
C LEU A 71 6.63 15.67 12.02
N ASN A 72 7.89 15.98 11.72
CA ASN A 72 8.44 16.04 10.37
C ASN A 72 8.40 14.66 9.69
N VAL A 73 8.93 13.61 10.32
CA VAL A 73 8.89 12.24 9.76
C VAL A 73 7.46 11.82 9.48
N CYS A 74 6.58 12.02 10.46
CA CYS A 74 5.17 11.67 10.34
C CYS A 74 4.45 12.47 9.22
N LYS A 75 4.83 13.73 8.98
CA LYS A 75 4.33 14.57 7.88
C LYS A 75 4.87 14.12 6.51
N SER A 76 6.16 13.83 6.39
CA SER A 76 6.77 13.42 5.11
C SER A 76 6.15 12.15 4.54
N TYR A 77 5.85 11.15 5.39
CA TYR A 77 5.15 9.94 4.96
C TYR A 77 3.71 10.22 4.49
N MET A 78 3.01 11.14 5.17
CA MET A 78 1.66 11.54 4.77
C MET A 78 1.66 12.26 3.42
N GLU A 79 2.59 13.19 3.22
CA GLU A 79 2.74 13.93 1.96
C GLU A 79 3.12 13.00 0.80
N GLN A 80 4.01 12.02 1.04
CA GLN A 80 4.34 11.01 0.03
C GLN A 80 3.11 10.17 -0.34
N PHE A 81 2.32 9.73 0.64
CA PHE A 81 1.08 9.02 0.38
C PHE A 81 0.11 9.86 -0.45
N GLN A 82 -0.10 11.13 -0.10
CA GLN A 82 -0.99 12.04 -0.84
C GLN A 82 -0.53 12.23 -2.29
N ASN A 83 0.77 12.44 -2.51
CA ASN A 83 1.34 12.59 -3.86
C ASN A 83 1.19 11.31 -4.70
N ASP A 84 1.53 10.15 -4.14
CA ASP A 84 1.40 8.86 -4.81
C ASP A 84 -0.05 8.54 -5.14
N PHE A 85 -0.97 8.81 -4.20
CA PHE A 85 -2.39 8.55 -4.37
C PHE A 85 -3.02 9.49 -5.40
N TYR A 86 -2.66 10.78 -5.38
CA TYR A 86 -3.06 11.74 -6.41
C TYR A 86 -2.59 11.30 -7.79
N LEU A 87 -1.31 10.93 -7.92
CA LEU A 87 -0.74 10.49 -9.19
C LEU A 87 -1.44 9.21 -9.69
N PHE A 88 -1.69 8.25 -8.79
CA PHE A 88 -2.46 7.05 -9.11
C PHE A 88 -3.85 7.41 -9.66
N LEU A 89 -4.63 8.24 -8.95
CA LEU A 89 -5.98 8.60 -9.37
C LEU A 89 -5.98 9.36 -10.70
N ARG A 90 -5.01 10.27 -10.91
CA ARG A 90 -4.83 10.98 -12.17
C ARG A 90 -4.60 10.01 -13.33
N MET A 91 -3.62 9.11 -13.21
CA MET A 91 -3.36 8.11 -14.26
C MET A 91 -4.58 7.23 -14.52
N ARG A 92 -5.28 6.80 -13.48
CA ARG A 92 -6.49 5.99 -13.65
C ARG A 92 -7.63 6.77 -14.31
N SER A 93 -7.74 8.07 -14.07
CA SER A 93 -8.76 8.91 -14.71
C SER A 93 -8.56 9.01 -16.23
N GLU A 94 -7.32 8.95 -16.70
CA GLU A 94 -6.96 8.96 -18.12
C GLU A 94 -7.26 7.60 -18.81
N GLU A 95 -7.21 6.49 -18.06
CA GLU A 95 -7.50 5.15 -18.56
C GLU A 95 -9.00 4.78 -18.49
N MET A 96 -9.76 5.42 -17.61
CA MET A 96 -11.16 5.07 -17.36
C MET A 96 -12.10 5.63 -18.43
N LEU A 97 -12.99 4.77 -18.94
CA LEU A 97 -14.11 5.18 -19.80
C LEU A 97 -15.12 6.04 -19.03
N PRO A 98 -15.88 6.91 -19.72
CA PRO A 98 -17.01 7.62 -19.12
C PRO A 98 -17.96 6.65 -18.39
N ASN A 99 -18.35 6.99 -17.16
CA ASN A 99 -19.15 6.17 -16.24
C ASN A 99 -18.47 4.89 -15.72
N GLY A 100 -17.17 4.70 -15.99
CA GLY A 100 -16.36 3.66 -15.36
C GLY A 100 -16.41 3.77 -13.83
N ARG A 101 -16.22 2.64 -13.16
CA ARG A 101 -16.19 2.56 -11.69
C ARG A 101 -14.87 1.93 -11.24
N MET A 102 -14.33 2.45 -10.15
CA MET A 102 -13.16 1.91 -9.49
C MET A 102 -13.53 1.49 -8.08
N VAL A 103 -13.03 0.34 -7.66
CA VAL A 103 -13.12 -0.13 -6.28
C VAL A 103 -11.70 -0.25 -5.76
N LEU A 104 -11.41 0.49 -4.68
CA LEU A 104 -10.10 0.49 -4.02
C LEU A 104 -10.24 -0.12 -2.64
N THR A 105 -9.34 -1.03 -2.29
CA THR A 105 -9.21 -1.63 -0.97
C THR A 105 -7.75 -1.63 -0.57
N PHE A 106 -7.45 -1.08 0.61
CA PHE A 106 -6.11 -1.05 1.18
C PHE A 106 -6.18 -1.03 2.70
N ILE A 107 -5.10 -1.41 3.38
CA ILE A 107 -5.01 -1.39 4.84
C ILE A 107 -4.96 0.07 5.35
N GLY A 108 -5.99 0.47 6.11
CA GLY A 108 -6.07 1.78 6.76
C GLY A 108 -6.09 1.73 8.29
N LYS A 109 -5.99 2.91 8.92
CA LYS A 109 -6.12 3.14 10.38
C LYS A 109 -7.42 3.91 10.70
N LYS A 110 -7.96 3.70 11.90
CA LYS A 110 -9.05 4.55 12.41
C LYS A 110 -8.49 5.89 12.88
N ARG A 111 -9.24 6.99 12.65
CA ARG A 111 -8.88 8.33 13.15
C ARG A 111 -8.69 8.31 14.68
N GLY A 112 -7.64 8.96 15.16
CA GLY A 112 -7.34 9.06 16.60
C GLY A 112 -6.76 7.80 17.25
N ARG A 113 -6.52 6.72 16.51
CA ARG A 113 -5.76 5.56 17.03
C ARG A 113 -4.27 5.72 16.72
N SER A 114 -3.42 5.47 17.71
CA SER A 114 -1.97 5.45 17.49
C SER A 114 -1.56 4.30 16.56
N PHE A 115 -0.37 4.41 15.97
CA PHE A 115 0.24 3.39 15.10
C PHE A 115 0.45 2.02 15.77
N MET A 116 0.19 1.91 17.09
CA MET A 116 0.33 0.69 17.89
C MET A 116 -0.87 -0.26 17.76
N GLN A 117 -1.23 -0.66 16.54
CA GLN A 117 -2.14 -1.81 16.37
C GLN A 117 -1.36 -3.13 16.41
N ARG A 118 -1.93 -4.16 17.07
CA ARG A 118 -1.36 -5.52 17.16
C ARG A 118 -0.96 -6.12 15.80
N ARG A 119 -1.60 -5.68 14.70
CA ARG A 119 -1.27 -6.10 13.32
C ARG A 119 0.14 -5.71 12.85
N PHE A 120 0.75 -4.70 13.46
CA PHE A 120 2.06 -4.16 13.06
C PHE A 120 3.15 -4.41 14.10
N LEU A 121 2.83 -5.22 15.12
CA LEU A 121 3.80 -5.72 16.09
C LEU A 121 5.06 -6.31 15.40
N PRO A 122 4.96 -7.05 14.27
CA PRO A 122 6.15 -7.55 13.60
C PRO A 122 7.10 -6.45 13.09
N LEU A 123 6.58 -5.29 12.65
CA LEU A 123 7.44 -4.19 12.18
C LEU A 123 8.18 -3.53 13.34
N PHE A 124 7.54 -3.41 14.51
CA PHE A 124 8.21 -2.90 15.70
C PHE A 124 9.28 -3.87 16.22
N LEU A 125 8.98 -5.17 16.23
CA LEU A 125 9.97 -6.20 16.58
C LEU A 125 11.15 -6.24 15.60
N LEU A 126 10.90 -6.02 14.30
CA LEU A 126 11.96 -5.90 13.31
C LEU A 126 12.83 -4.66 13.56
N SER A 127 12.22 -3.55 13.99
CA SER A 127 12.95 -2.34 14.38
C SER A 127 13.84 -2.59 15.60
N ASP A 128 13.28 -3.22 16.64
CA ASP A 128 14.00 -3.52 17.88
C ASP A 128 15.15 -4.50 17.59
N ALA A 129 14.91 -5.54 16.78
CA ALA A 129 15.95 -6.47 16.35
C ALA A 129 17.07 -5.80 15.53
N LEU A 130 16.74 -4.81 14.68
CA LEU A 130 17.76 -4.07 13.94
C LEU A 130 18.64 -3.23 14.88
N VAL A 131 18.06 -2.65 15.94
CA VAL A 131 18.83 -1.95 16.98
C VAL A 131 19.77 -2.92 17.70
N ASP A 132 19.30 -4.11 18.07
CA ASP A 132 20.14 -5.12 18.73
C ASP A 132 21.33 -5.52 17.84
N LEU A 133 21.10 -5.71 16.53
CA LEU A 133 22.17 -6.02 15.57
C LEU A 133 23.22 -4.89 15.45
N VAL A 134 22.81 -3.64 15.58
CA VAL A 134 23.74 -2.49 15.61
C VAL A 134 24.55 -2.50 16.92
N LEU A 135 23.91 -2.77 18.06
CA LEU A 135 24.57 -2.85 19.37
C LEU A 135 25.59 -3.99 19.43
N GLU A 136 25.31 -5.12 18.77
CA GLU A 136 26.24 -6.25 18.62
C GLU A 136 27.36 -5.98 17.60
N GLY A 137 27.32 -4.85 16.89
CA GLY A 137 28.31 -4.49 15.87
C GLY A 137 28.20 -5.29 14.57
N LEU A 138 27.08 -6.00 14.36
CA LEU A 138 26.81 -6.80 13.16
C LEU A 138 26.29 -5.96 11.99
N VAL A 139 25.68 -4.81 12.29
CA VAL A 139 25.19 -3.83 11.31
C VAL A 139 25.75 -2.46 11.65
N LYS A 140 26.15 -1.68 10.64
CA LYS A 140 26.59 -0.31 10.88
C LYS A 140 25.39 0.58 11.21
N GLU A 141 25.55 1.47 12.18
CA GLU A 141 24.52 2.45 12.55
C GLU A 141 24.02 3.23 11.32
N SER A 142 24.93 3.68 10.45
CA SER A 142 24.58 4.40 9.22
C SER A 142 23.71 3.58 8.23
N GLU A 143 23.90 2.26 8.19
CA GLU A 143 23.10 1.38 7.33
C GLU A 143 21.69 1.21 7.91
N ALA A 144 21.60 1.03 9.23
CA ALA A 144 20.32 0.96 9.93
C ALA A 144 19.52 2.27 9.84
N ASP A 145 20.18 3.42 9.99
CA ASP A 145 19.54 4.74 9.88
C ASP A 145 19.02 5.04 8.47
N SER A 146 19.68 4.51 7.44
CA SER A 146 19.24 4.64 6.04
C SER A 146 18.01 3.77 5.73
N PHE A 147 17.72 2.77 6.55
CA PHE A 147 16.69 1.78 6.27
C PHE A 147 15.32 2.24 6.77
N ASN A 148 14.46 2.63 5.84
CA ASN A 148 13.10 3.09 6.10
C ASN A 148 12.08 2.31 5.25
N LEU A 149 11.04 1.78 5.89
CA LEU A 149 10.00 1.03 5.21
C LEU A 149 9.07 1.97 4.42
N SER A 150 8.95 1.73 3.11
CA SER A 150 8.00 2.43 2.22
C SER A 150 6.57 1.96 2.46
N PHE A 151 6.03 2.23 3.64
CA PHE A 151 4.69 1.85 4.03
C PHE A 151 4.03 3.04 4.73
N TYR A 152 2.72 3.23 4.54
CA TYR A 152 1.97 4.24 5.28
C TYR A 152 0.54 3.77 5.51
N GLN A 153 0.09 3.86 6.76
CA GLN A 153 -1.31 3.63 7.08
C GLN A 153 -2.10 4.93 7.01
N THR A 154 -2.88 5.05 5.96
CA THR A 154 -3.83 6.15 5.76
C THR A 154 -5.10 5.95 6.59
N ASN A 155 -5.83 7.03 6.87
CA ASN A 155 -7.18 6.99 7.44
C ASN A 155 -8.22 7.55 6.46
N GLU A 156 -9.50 7.36 6.76
CA GLU A 156 -10.58 7.78 5.88
C GLU A 156 -10.54 9.28 5.52
N GLY A 157 -10.12 10.15 6.45
CA GLY A 157 -9.98 11.58 6.17
C GLY A 157 -8.88 11.87 5.16
N GLU A 158 -7.71 11.25 5.34
CA GLU A 158 -6.55 11.39 4.44
C GLU A 158 -6.82 10.83 3.03
N VAL A 159 -7.77 9.89 2.87
CA VAL A 159 -8.19 9.35 1.57
C VAL A 159 -9.21 10.25 0.86
N ARG A 160 -10.01 11.00 1.63
CA ARG A 160 -11.09 11.86 1.10
C ARG A 160 -10.60 13.23 0.64
N GLU A 161 -9.48 13.68 1.19
CA GLU A 161 -8.78 14.92 0.83
C GLU A 161 -8.18 14.82 -0.58
#